data_AF-A0A105VRK5-F1
#
_entry.id   AF-A0A105VRK5-F1
#
_cell.length_a   1.000
_cell.length_b   1.000
_cell.length_c   1.000
_cell.angle_alpha   90.00
_cell.angle_beta   90.00
_cell.angle_gamma   90.00
#
_symmetry.space_group_name_H-M   'P 1'
#
loop_
_entity.id
_entity.type
_entity.pdbx_description
1 polymer ?
#
loop_
_entity_poly.entity_id
_entity_poly.type
_entity_poly.pdbx_seq_one_letter_code
_entity_poly.pdbx_strand_id
1 'polypeptide(L)'
;MRKYGALLAQYEELRRELDLAREREIRQVVERVLAALEASGITYTDLVKYGRSASVAPTRGAPKYWNRETGETWSGRGRAPHWIRGRDRAAFLLPVSESAPEQVGEVPDSSESHDDAPTGTQE
;
A
#
# COMPACT_ATOMS: atom_id res chain seq x y z
N MET A 1 19.43 34.21 -14.34
CA MET A 1 19.05 32.99 -13.59
C MET A 1 17.67 33.17 -13.00
N ARG A 2 16.80 32.16 -13.09
CA ARG A 2 15.53 32.19 -12.35
C ARG A 2 15.82 32.17 -10.85
N LYS A 3 15.18 33.02 -10.07
CA LYS A 3 15.33 33.04 -8.60
C LYS A 3 14.61 31.83 -8.00
N TYR A 4 15.12 31.30 -6.89
CA TYR A 4 14.60 30.09 -6.22
C TYR A 4 13.07 30.10 -6.01
N GLY A 5 12.50 31.21 -5.51
CA GLY A 5 11.05 31.31 -5.31
C GLY A 5 10.22 31.18 -6.59
N ALA A 6 10.74 31.64 -7.74
CA ALA A 6 10.06 31.49 -9.02
C ALA A 6 10.10 30.04 -9.54
N LEU A 7 11.13 29.28 -9.19
CA LEU A 7 11.21 27.85 -9.49
C LEU A 7 10.22 27.04 -8.65
N LEU A 8 10.04 27.40 -7.37
CA LEU A 8 9.07 26.74 -6.49
C LEU A 8 7.63 26.96 -6.96
N ALA A 9 7.26 28.21 -7.28
CA ALA A 9 5.93 28.52 -7.80
C ALA A 9 5.62 27.76 -9.10
N GLN A 10 6.61 27.65 -10.00
CA GLN A 10 6.47 26.87 -11.24
C GLN A 10 6.29 25.37 -10.97
N TYR A 11 6.97 24.82 -9.96
CA TYR A 11 6.79 23.41 -9.55
C TYR A 11 5.39 23.14 -8.99
N GLU A 12 4.88 24.04 -8.14
CA GLU A 12 3.54 23.89 -7.56
C GLU A 12 2.43 23.96 -8.62
N GLU A 13 2.58 24.85 -9.61
CA GLU A 13 1.64 24.92 -10.73
C GLU A 13 1.64 23.62 -11.53
N LEU A 14 2.82 23.12 -11.89
CA LEU A 14 2.94 21.89 -12.66
C LEU A 14 2.41 20.68 -11.90
N ARG A 15 2.62 20.64 -10.58
CA ARG A 15 2.05 19.61 -9.70
C ARG A 15 0.52 19.68 -9.69
N ARG A 16 -0.07 20.86 -9.58
CA ARG A 16 -1.52 21.04 -9.62
C ARG A 16 -2.10 20.59 -10.96
N GLU A 17 -1.43 20.94 -12.06
CA GLU A 17 -1.83 20.50 -13.39
C GLU A 17 -1.78 18.98 -13.52
N LEU A 18 -0.72 18.34 -12.99
CA LEU A 18 -0.59 16.90 -12.96
C LEU A 18 -1.71 16.22 -12.15
N ASP A 19 -2.04 16.76 -10.98
CA ASP A 19 -3.11 16.24 -10.13
C ASP A 19 -4.47 16.36 -10.82
N LEU A 20 -4.74 17.48 -11.49
CA LEU A 20 -5.96 17.69 -12.28
C LEU A 20 -6.04 16.75 -13.49
N ALA A 21 -4.93 16.54 -14.20
CA ALA A 21 -4.86 15.63 -15.32
C ALA A 21 -5.14 14.19 -14.86
N ARG A 22 -4.51 13.77 -13.76
CA ARG A 22 -4.72 12.45 -13.15
C ARG A 22 -6.19 12.23 -12.75
N GLU A 23 -6.82 13.20 -12.11
CA GLU A 23 -8.23 13.13 -11.72
C GLU A 23 -9.15 12.94 -12.94
N ARG A 24 -8.87 13.66 -14.03
CA ARG A 24 -9.61 13.52 -15.30
C ARG A 24 -9.43 12.13 -15.90
N GLU A 25 -8.21 11.62 -15.93
CA GLU A 25 -7.93 10.28 -16.43
C GLU A 25 -8.62 9.20 -15.58
N ILE A 26 -8.53 9.31 -14.24
CA ILE A 26 -9.20 8.38 -13.32
C ILE A 26 -10.69 8.38 -13.59
N ARG A 27 -11.32 9.56 -13.71
CA ARG A 27 -12.76 9.67 -14.01
C ARG A 27 -13.12 8.98 -15.32
N GLN A 28 -12.36 9.23 -16.39
CA GLN A 28 -12.60 8.60 -17.69
C GLN A 28 -12.39 7.08 -17.67
N VAL A 29 -11.43 6.59 -16.88
CA VAL A 29 -11.21 5.15 -16.70
C VAL A 29 -12.38 4.54 -15.93
N VAL A 30 -12.80 5.16 -14.83
CA VAL A 30 -13.92 4.69 -14.01
C VAL A 30 -15.21 4.66 -14.84
N GLU A 31 -15.50 5.70 -15.60
CA GLU A 31 -16.67 5.75 -16.49
C GLU A 31 -16.66 4.60 -17.51
N ARG A 32 -15.52 4.37 -18.16
CA ARG A 32 -15.37 3.24 -19.11
C ARG A 32 -15.55 1.88 -18.44
N VAL A 33 -15.01 1.70 -17.24
CA VAL A 33 -15.16 0.45 -16.47
C VAL A 33 -16.62 0.24 -16.08
N LEU A 34 -17.29 1.26 -15.56
CA LEU A 34 -18.70 1.18 -15.18
C LEU A 34 -19.59 0.86 -16.38
N ALA A 35 -19.37 1.49 -17.53
CA ALA A 35 -20.09 1.17 -18.76
C ALA A 35 -19.85 -0.28 -19.21
N ALA A 36 -18.62 -0.78 -19.11
CA ALA A 36 -18.30 -2.18 -19.43
C ALA A 36 -18.95 -3.18 -18.46
N LEU A 37 -19.02 -2.83 -17.17
CA LEU A 37 -19.70 -3.61 -16.14
C LEU A 37 -21.21 -3.69 -16.41
N GLU A 38 -21.84 -2.56 -16.70
CA GLU A 38 -23.27 -2.49 -17.05
C GLU A 38 -23.59 -3.31 -18.30
N ALA A 39 -22.81 -3.14 -19.38
CA ALA A 39 -23.00 -3.89 -20.62
C ALA A 39 -22.85 -5.42 -20.45
N SER A 40 -22.03 -5.84 -19.50
CA SER A 40 -21.77 -7.27 -19.22
C SER A 40 -22.69 -7.84 -18.14
N GLY A 41 -23.52 -7.02 -17.49
CA GLY A 41 -24.31 -7.41 -16.31
C GLY A 41 -23.46 -7.84 -15.12
N ILE A 42 -22.20 -7.38 -15.05
CA ILE A 42 -21.23 -7.74 -14.01
C ILE A 42 -21.31 -6.69 -12.90
N THR A 43 -21.45 -7.13 -11.66
CA THR A 43 -21.43 -6.21 -10.52
C THR A 43 -20.01 -5.86 -10.10
N TYR A 44 -19.83 -4.74 -9.41
CA TYR A 44 -18.52 -4.38 -8.83
C TYR A 44 -17.98 -5.49 -7.90
N THR A 45 -18.86 -6.17 -7.16
CA THR A 45 -18.46 -7.29 -6.30
C THR A 45 -17.91 -8.47 -7.10
N ASP A 46 -18.46 -8.74 -8.27
CA ASP A 46 -17.94 -9.77 -9.19
C ASP A 46 -16.59 -9.35 -9.76
N LEU A 47 -16.43 -8.07 -10.14
CA LEU A 47 -15.13 -7.54 -10.59
C LEU A 47 -14.04 -7.70 -9.53
N VAL A 48 -14.33 -7.43 -8.26
CA VAL A 48 -13.35 -7.61 -7.17
C VAL A 48 -13.11 -9.08 -6.87
N LYS A 49 -14.15 -9.92 -6.93
CA LYS A 49 -14.06 -11.37 -6.67
C LYS A 49 -13.19 -12.09 -7.70
N TYR A 50 -13.39 -11.80 -8.98
CA TYR A 50 -12.67 -12.45 -10.07
C TYR A 50 -11.41 -11.67 -10.49
N GLY A 51 -11.38 -10.34 -10.32
CA GLY A 51 -10.24 -9.48 -10.64
C GLY A 51 -9.07 -9.61 -9.66
N ARG A 52 -9.29 -10.08 -8.42
CA ARG A 52 -8.20 -10.43 -7.50
C ARG A 52 -7.43 -11.69 -7.89
N SER A 53 -7.94 -12.47 -8.85
CA SER A 53 -7.29 -13.70 -9.34
C SER A 53 -6.20 -13.47 -10.39
N ALA A 54 -6.05 -12.25 -10.93
CA ALA A 54 -4.99 -11.94 -11.90
C ALA A 54 -3.64 -11.58 -11.24
N SER A 55 -3.57 -11.56 -9.91
CA SER A 55 -2.31 -11.76 -9.19
C SER A 55 -2.11 -13.26 -8.97
N VAL A 56 -1.94 -14.00 -10.07
CA VAL A 56 -1.23 -15.27 -10.00
C VAL A 56 0.21 -14.88 -9.65
N ALA A 57 0.53 -14.98 -8.37
CA ALA A 57 1.84 -14.69 -7.79
C ALA A 57 2.98 -15.27 -8.66
N PRO A 58 4.12 -14.58 -8.82
CA PRO A 58 5.32 -15.36 -8.96
C PRO A 58 5.53 -16.02 -7.60
N THR A 59 5.50 -17.34 -7.59
CA THR A 59 6.06 -18.27 -6.60
C THR A 59 7.54 -18.02 -6.25
N ARG A 60 8.10 -16.86 -6.62
CA ARG A 60 9.38 -16.33 -6.16
C ARG A 60 9.08 -15.55 -4.89
N GLY A 61 9.39 -16.13 -3.74
CA GLY A 61 9.22 -15.48 -2.43
C GLY A 61 9.75 -14.04 -2.43
N ALA A 62 9.20 -13.21 -1.55
CA ALA A 62 9.65 -11.82 -1.40
C ALA A 62 11.19 -11.74 -1.38
N PRO A 63 11.80 -10.78 -2.10
CA PRO A 63 13.24 -10.62 -2.10
C PRO A 63 13.71 -10.40 -0.66
N LYS A 64 14.65 -11.23 -0.19
CA LYS A 64 15.25 -11.13 1.15
C LYS A 64 16.61 -10.44 1.10
N TYR A 65 17.29 -10.58 -0.03
CA TYR A 65 18.62 -10.04 -0.25
C TYR A 65 18.64 -9.09 -1.44
N TRP A 66 19.45 -8.03 -1.37
CA TRP A 66 19.65 -7.01 -2.40
C TRP A 66 21.13 -6.67 -2.58
N ASN A 67 21.56 -6.57 -3.83
CA ASN A 67 22.88 -6.10 -4.19
C ASN A 67 22.87 -4.58 -4.42
N ARG A 68 23.62 -3.83 -3.62
CA ARG A 68 23.75 -2.36 -3.75
C ARG A 68 24.50 -1.94 -5.02
N GLU A 69 25.36 -2.80 -5.55
CA GLU A 69 26.21 -2.50 -6.71
C GLU A 69 25.47 -2.73 -8.04
N THR A 70 24.70 -3.81 -8.14
CA THR A 70 24.02 -4.22 -9.39
C THR A 70 22.51 -4.02 -9.39
N GLY A 71 21.91 -3.79 -8.22
CA GLY A 71 20.45 -3.69 -8.07
C GLY A 71 19.71 -5.03 -8.08
N GLU A 72 20.41 -6.15 -8.22
CA GLU A 72 19.80 -7.47 -8.25
C GLU A 72 19.21 -7.87 -6.88
N THR A 73 18.09 -8.58 -6.88
CA THR A 73 17.44 -9.09 -5.67
C THR A 73 17.32 -10.61 -5.67
N TRP A 74 17.35 -11.22 -4.49
CA TRP A 74 17.20 -12.66 -4.33
C TRP A 74 16.35 -13.01 -3.12
N SER A 75 15.42 -13.94 -3.29
CA SER A 75 14.47 -14.37 -2.26
C SER A 75 15.08 -15.29 -1.20
N GLY A 76 16.33 -15.73 -1.40
CA GLY A 76 16.96 -16.75 -0.55
C GLY A 76 16.50 -18.19 -0.86
N ARG A 77 15.56 -18.38 -1.78
CA ARG A 77 15.14 -19.70 -2.29
C ARG A 77 15.77 -19.97 -3.65
N GLY A 78 16.18 -21.22 -3.89
CA GLY A 78 16.78 -21.67 -5.15
C GLY A 78 18.29 -21.41 -5.25
N ARG A 79 18.83 -21.38 -6.48
CA ARG A 79 20.26 -21.17 -6.74
C ARG A 79 20.68 -19.74 -6.38
N ALA A 80 21.65 -19.62 -5.49
CA ALA A 80 22.22 -18.33 -5.11
C ALA A 80 22.90 -17.63 -6.31
N PRO A 81 22.62 -16.34 -6.56
CA PRO A 81 23.33 -15.53 -7.55
C PRO A 81 24.83 -15.41 -7.24
N HIS A 82 25.63 -15.06 -8.25
CA HIS A 82 27.09 -14.96 -8.12
C HIS A 82 27.53 -13.94 -7.07
N TRP A 83 26.79 -12.83 -6.91
CA TRP A 83 27.12 -11.75 -5.99
C TRP A 83 26.99 -12.12 -4.50
N ILE A 84 26.11 -13.06 -4.15
CA ILE A 84 25.94 -13.52 -2.75
C ILE A 84 26.61 -14.88 -2.48
N ARG A 85 26.92 -15.65 -3.52
CA ARG A 85 27.48 -17.01 -3.38
C ARG A 85 28.85 -16.97 -2.71
N GLY A 86 28.97 -17.56 -1.51
CA GLY A 86 30.23 -17.65 -0.77
C GLY A 86 30.61 -16.39 0.02
N ARG A 87 29.74 -15.38 0.07
CA ARG A 87 29.90 -14.18 0.91
C ARG A 87 28.96 -14.24 2.11
N ASP A 88 29.20 -13.40 3.11
CA ASP A 88 28.26 -13.24 4.21
C ASP A 88 26.94 -12.66 3.70
N ARG A 89 25.86 -13.41 3.92
CA ARG A 89 24.51 -13.09 3.45
C ARG A 89 23.88 -11.95 4.24
N ALA A 90 24.33 -11.71 5.48
CA ALA A 90 23.82 -10.64 6.33
C ALA A 90 24.08 -9.25 5.71
N ALA A 91 25.21 -9.07 5.02
CA ALA A 91 25.57 -7.82 4.35
C ALA A 91 24.65 -7.43 3.19
N PHE A 92 23.85 -8.37 2.69
CA PHE A 92 22.94 -8.15 1.57
C PHE A 92 21.47 -8.16 2.00
N LEU A 93 21.16 -8.25 3.29
CA LEU A 93 19.76 -8.24 3.72
C LEU A 93 19.10 -6.91 3.36
N LEU A 94 17.91 -7.00 2.77
CA LEU A 94 17.05 -5.83 2.67
C LEU A 94 16.71 -5.36 4.09
N PRO A 95 16.61 -4.04 4.34
CA PRO A 95 15.94 -3.57 5.55
C PRO A 95 14.56 -4.21 5.53
N VAL A 96 14.19 -4.91 6.60
CA VAL A 96 12.86 -5.51 6.74
C VAL A 96 11.88 -4.37 6.55
N SER A 97 11.28 -4.27 5.36
CA SER A 97 10.12 -3.43 5.17
C SER A 97 9.04 -4.13 5.97
N GLU A 98 8.86 -3.73 7.22
CA GLU A 98 7.68 -4.03 8.01
C GLU A 98 6.48 -3.62 7.16
N SER A 99 5.94 -4.58 6.41
CA SER A 99 4.53 -4.58 6.10
C SER A 99 3.82 -4.60 7.46
N ALA A 100 3.37 -3.40 7.85
CA ALA A 100 2.81 -3.10 9.16
C ALA A 100 1.80 -4.17 9.63
N PRO A 101 1.81 -4.48 10.94
CA PRO A 101 0.94 -5.49 11.52
C PRO A 101 -0.52 -5.01 11.51
N GLU A 102 -1.39 -5.89 11.03
CA GLU A 102 -2.61 -6.33 11.73
C GLU A 102 -3.19 -5.33 12.74
N GLN A 103 -3.98 -4.37 12.24
CA GLN A 103 -4.95 -3.61 13.04
C GLN A 103 -6.11 -4.57 13.37
N VAL A 104 -5.90 -5.44 14.35
CA VAL A 104 -6.96 -6.17 15.04
C VAL A 104 -7.79 -5.12 15.77
N GLY A 105 -9.09 -5.10 15.48
CA GLY A 105 -10.03 -4.18 16.07
C GLY A 105 -10.01 -4.25 17.59
N GLU A 106 -9.82 -3.10 18.21
CA GLU A 106 -10.41 -2.82 19.50
C GLU A 106 -11.22 -1.55 19.32
N VAL A 107 -12.55 -1.72 19.19
CA VAL A 107 -13.50 -0.65 19.43
C VAL A 107 -13.53 -0.47 20.94
N PRO A 108 -13.07 0.67 21.51
CA PRO A 108 -13.47 0.98 22.87
C PRO A 108 -14.96 1.29 22.83
N ASP A 109 -15.76 0.28 23.17
CA ASP A 109 -17.14 0.42 23.61
C ASP A 109 -17.13 1.32 24.85
N SER A 110 -17.17 2.63 24.63
CA SER A 110 -17.48 3.60 25.67
C SER A 110 -18.99 3.75 25.74
N SER A 111 -19.65 2.66 26.15
CA SER A 111 -21.06 2.63 26.52
C SER A 111 -21.22 1.91 27.86
N GLU A 112 -20.61 2.43 28.93
CA GLU A 112 -21.08 2.06 30.26
C GLU A 112 -21.16 3.30 31.16
N SER A 113 -22.34 3.90 31.10
CA SER A 113 -22.89 4.80 32.09
C SER A 113 -22.92 4.08 33.44
N HIS A 114 -22.07 4.50 34.38
CA HIS A 114 -22.22 4.12 35.77
C HIS A 114 -22.97 5.25 36.48
N ASP A 115 -24.29 5.07 36.59
CA ASP A 115 -25.15 5.78 37.52
C ASP A 115 -24.65 5.53 38.95
N ASP A 116 -24.04 6.54 39.57
CA ASP A 116 -23.62 6.47 40.97
C ASP A 116 -24.76 7.00 41.87
N ALA A 117 -25.62 6.09 42.29
CA ALA A 117 -26.40 6.17 43.53
C ALA A 117 -26.84 4.74 43.90
N PRO A 118 -26.61 4.27 45.14
CA PRO A 118 -27.54 4.66 46.20
C PRO A 118 -26.96 4.76 47.63
N THR A 119 -27.60 5.64 48.40
CA THR A 119 -27.98 5.59 49.83
C THR A 119 -27.42 4.49 50.75
N GLY A 120 -26.84 4.93 51.88
CA GLY A 120 -26.76 4.21 53.17
C GLY A 120 -25.88 5.00 54.16
N THR A 121 -26.43 5.74 55.13
CA THR A 121 -26.91 5.31 56.46
C THR A 121 -25.78 4.91 57.43
N GLN A 122 -25.83 5.51 58.64
CA GLN A 122 -25.03 5.33 59.87
C GLN A 122 -23.84 6.29 60.02
N GLU A 123 -23.65 7.02 61.13
CA GLU A 123 -24.32 7.11 62.44
C GLU A 123 -24.17 8.54 62.99
#